data_AF-A0A356P9G9-F1
#
_entry.id   AF-A0A356P9G9-F1
#
_cell.length_a   1.000
_cell.length_b   1.000
_cell.length_c   1.000
_cell.angle_alpha   90.00
_cell.angle_beta   90.00
_cell.angle_gamma   90.00
#
_symmetry.space_group_name_H-M   'P 1'
#
loop_
_entity.id
_entity.type
_entity.pdbx_description
1 polymer ?
#
loop_
_entity_poly.entity_id
_entity_poly.type
_entity_poly.pdbx_seq_one_letter_code
_entity_poly.pdbx_strand_id
1 'polypeptide(L)'
;MEENSLDTFKLLSIKMQQQIWAMKWERFTQVQDQTIPLIIQTDSDIIVSANTASGKTEAVFLPIITKIEAGARAELKVLYI
;
A
#
# COMPACT_ATOMS: atom_id res chain seq x y z
N MET A 1 5.16 -12.83 -22.63
CA MET A 1 6.23 -12.58 -21.64
C MET A 1 5.53 -11.94 -20.46
N GLU A 2 5.12 -12.74 -19.47
CA GLU A 2 4.54 -12.21 -18.23
C GLU A 2 5.70 -11.71 -17.38
N GLU A 3 5.92 -10.40 -17.47
CA GLU A 3 6.97 -9.67 -16.81
C GLU A 3 6.77 -9.76 -15.30
N ASN A 4 7.77 -10.35 -14.63
CA ASN A 4 8.07 -10.41 -13.20
C ASN A 4 7.24 -9.46 -12.29
N SER A 5 5.94 -9.73 -12.11
CA SER A 5 5.10 -8.94 -11.20
C SER A 5 5.43 -9.38 -9.78
N LEU A 6 6.12 -8.52 -9.01
CA LEU A 6 6.08 -8.67 -7.57
C LEU A 6 4.61 -8.70 -7.16
N ASP A 7 4.21 -9.76 -6.49
CA ASP A 7 2.88 -9.88 -5.93
C ASP A 7 2.70 -8.74 -4.92
N THR A 8 1.91 -7.72 -5.28
CA THR A 8 1.64 -6.51 -4.49
C THR A 8 1.30 -6.86 -3.04
N PHE A 9 0.56 -7.95 -2.85
CA PHE A 9 0.15 -8.42 -1.54
C PHE A 9 1.35 -8.82 -0.67
N LYS A 10 2.35 -9.47 -1.25
CA LYS A 10 3.56 -9.93 -0.54
C LYS A 10 4.48 -8.79 -0.11
N LEU A 11 4.34 -7.60 -0.70
CA LEU A 11 5.12 -6.42 -0.31
C LEU A 11 4.63 -5.82 1.01
N LEU A 12 3.35 -6.04 1.37
CA LEU A 12 2.76 -5.51 2.59
C LEU A 12 3.25 -6.30 3.81
N SER A 13 3.17 -5.69 5.00
CA SER A 13 3.54 -6.37 6.24
C SER A 13 2.67 -7.60 6.50
N ILE A 14 3.16 -8.57 7.28
CA ILE A 14 2.38 -9.76 7.64
C ILE A 14 1.07 -9.39 8.33
N LYS A 15 1.07 -8.35 9.17
CA LYS A 15 -0.17 -7.85 9.80
C LYS A 15 -1.14 -7.30 8.77
N MET A 16 -0.65 -6.52 7.81
CA MET A 16 -1.50 -5.97 6.77
C MET A 16 -2.06 -7.06 5.86
N GLN A 17 -1.23 -8.02 5.49
CA GLN A 17 -1.65 -9.23 4.76
C GLN A 17 -2.80 -9.94 5.49
N GLN A 18 -2.67 -10.18 6.80
CA GLN A 18 -3.72 -10.79 7.63
C GLN A 18 -5.01 -9.96 7.65
N GLN A 19 -4.92 -8.63 7.75
CA GLN A 19 -6.09 -7.75 7.75
C GLN A 19 -6.82 -7.78 6.40
N ILE A 20 -6.09 -7.76 5.29
CA ILE A 20 -6.66 -7.85 3.94
C ILE A 20 -7.37 -9.19 3.72
N TRP A 21 -6.78 -10.30 4.19
CA TRP A 21 -7.44 -11.61 4.22
C TRP A 21 -8.72 -11.59 5.05
N ALA A 22 -8.69 -11.00 6.25
CA ALA A 22 -9.86 -10.91 7.12
C ALA A 22 -11.00 -10.08 6.48
N MET A 23 -10.67 -9.05 5.70
CA MET A 23 -11.60 -8.25 4.92
C MET A 23 -12.07 -8.95 3.62
N LYS A 24 -11.54 -10.13 3.30
CA LYS A 24 -11.87 -10.93 2.11
C LYS A 24 -11.64 -10.20 0.79
N TRP A 25 -10.60 -9.38 0.71
CA TRP A 25 -10.22 -8.77 -0.56
C TRP A 25 -9.66 -9.83 -1.49
N GLU A 26 -10.29 -10.04 -2.64
CA GLU A 26 -9.85 -11.02 -3.64
C GLU A 26 -8.71 -10.51 -4.50
N ARG A 27 -8.68 -9.19 -4.75
CA ARG A 27 -7.69 -8.51 -5.58
C ARG A 27 -7.60 -7.04 -5.20
N PHE A 28 -6.46 -6.44 -5.51
CA PHE A 28 -6.33 -4.99 -5.51
C PHE A 28 -6.96 -4.38 -6.77
N THR A 29 -7.30 -3.10 -6.68
CA THR A 29 -7.64 -2.29 -7.84
C THR A 29 -6.38 -1.94 -8.63
N GLN A 30 -6.53 -1.55 -9.90
CA GLN A 30 -5.39 -1.16 -10.73
C GLN A 30 -4.52 -0.06 -10.10
N VAL A 31 -5.12 0.96 -9.48
CA VAL A 31 -4.35 2.03 -8.84
C VAL A 31 -3.58 1.53 -7.62
N GLN A 32 -4.13 0.57 -6.87
CA GLN A 32 -3.46 -0.03 -5.72
C GLN A 32 -2.26 -0.88 -6.17
N ASP A 33 -2.43 -1.73 -7.19
CA ASP A 33 -1.33 -2.54 -7.75
C ASP A 33 -0.21 -1.69 -8.33
N GLN A 34 -0.52 -0.53 -8.91
CA GLN A 34 0.49 0.39 -9.42
C GLN A 34 1.18 1.21 -8.32
N THR A 35 0.45 1.61 -7.27
CA THR A 35 0.93 2.56 -6.27
C THR A 35 1.68 1.89 -5.12
N ILE A 36 1.19 0.73 -4.65
CA ILE A 36 1.74 0.04 -3.47
C ILE A 36 3.24 -0.28 -3.63
N PRO A 37 3.68 -0.89 -4.75
CA PRO A 37 5.10 -1.18 -4.95
C PRO A 37 5.95 0.08 -4.99
N LEU A 38 5.44 1.16 -5.60
CA LEU A 38 6.15 2.44 -5.70
C LEU A 38 6.42 3.02 -4.31
N ILE A 39 5.40 3.14 -3.44
CA ILE A 39 5.56 3.70 -2.09
C ILE A 39 6.52 2.88 -1.23
N ILE A 40 6.53 1.55 -1.40
CA ILE A 40 7.42 0.66 -0.62
C ILE A 40 8.87 0.79 -1.06
N GLN A 41 9.11 0.88 -2.38
CA GLN A 41 10.45 0.71 -2.95
C GLN A 41 11.19 2.04 -3.19
N THR A 42 10.49 3.17 -3.14
CA THR A 42 11.10 4.49 -3.34
C THR A 42 11.01 5.37 -2.10
N ASP A 43 11.92 6.33 -2.02
CA ASP A 43 11.88 7.45 -1.08
C ASP A 43 11.57 8.79 -1.79
N SER A 44 11.33 8.77 -3.10
CA SER A 44 10.89 9.94 -3.87
C SER A 44 9.45 10.35 -3.56
N ASP A 45 9.14 11.62 -3.75
CA ASP A 45 7.76 12.12 -3.72
C ASP A 45 6.92 11.48 -4.84
N ILE A 46 5.68 11.11 -4.51
CA ILE A 46 4.76 10.41 -5.43
C ILE A 46 3.48 11.21 -5.58
N ILE A 47 3.06 11.41 -6.84
CA ILE A 47 1.74 11.97 -7.19
C ILE A 47 0.88 10.84 -7.74
N VAL A 48 -0.23 10.54 -7.07
CA VAL A 48 -1.21 9.52 -7.50
C VAL A 48 -2.45 10.20 -8.05
N SER A 49 -2.71 10.02 -9.34
CA SER A 49 -3.93 10.53 -10.01
C SER A 49 -4.79 9.37 -10.51
N ALA A 50 -6.02 9.29 -10.03
CA ALA A 50 -7.01 8.30 -10.45
C ALA A 50 -8.43 8.79 -10.14
N ASN A 51 -9.44 8.12 -10.70
CA ASN A 51 -10.85 8.48 -10.52
C ASN A 51 -11.31 8.38 -9.06
N THR A 52 -12.39 9.07 -8.70
CA THR A 52 -13.05 8.88 -7.39
C THR A 52 -13.51 7.42 -7.24
N ALA A 53 -13.58 6.94 -5.99
CA ALA A 53 -13.95 5.56 -5.64
C ALA A 53 -13.05 4.46 -6.26
N SER A 54 -11.87 4.81 -6.79
CA SER A 54 -10.92 3.83 -7.33
C SER A 54 -10.04 3.16 -6.26
N GLY A 55 -10.20 3.49 -4.97
CA GLY A 55 -9.36 2.95 -3.89
C GLY A 55 -8.00 3.64 -3.72
N LYS A 56 -7.87 4.92 -4.12
CA LYS A 56 -6.63 5.72 -3.96
C LYS A 56 -6.16 5.82 -2.50
N THR A 57 -7.11 5.93 -1.57
CA THR A 57 -6.80 6.07 -0.15
C THR A 57 -6.03 4.84 0.32
N GLU A 58 -6.53 3.64 0.05
CA GLU A 58 -5.88 2.39 0.44
C GLU A 58 -4.60 2.12 -0.37
N ALA A 59 -4.55 2.56 -1.64
CA ALA A 59 -3.34 2.53 -2.45
C ALA A 59 -2.17 3.27 -1.78
N VAL A 60 -2.46 4.34 -1.04
CA VAL A 60 -1.47 5.14 -0.31
C VAL A 60 -1.25 4.61 1.12
N PHE A 61 -2.31 4.29 1.85
CA PHE A 61 -2.19 3.98 3.28
C PHE A 61 -1.69 2.56 3.58
N LEU A 62 -2.06 1.54 2.81
CA LEU A 62 -1.57 0.17 3.04
C LEU A 62 -0.03 0.07 3.06
N PRO A 63 0.70 0.65 2.08
CA PRO A 63 2.16 0.62 2.08
C PRO A 63 2.78 1.56 3.12
N ILE A 64 2.16 2.72 3.39
CA ILE A 64 2.64 3.62 4.46
C ILE A 64 2.58 2.92 5.82
N ILE A 65 1.43 2.32 6.17
CA ILE A 65 1.27 1.58 7.44
C ILE A 65 2.29 0.45 7.52
N THR A 66 2.50 -0.28 6.42
CA THR A 66 3.54 -1.31 6.31
C THR A 66 4.94 -0.77 6.66
N LYS A 67 5.33 0.42 6.16
CA LYS A 67 6.64 1.03 6.47
C LYS A 67 6.76 1.46 7.93
N ILE A 68 5.66 1.87 8.58
CA ILE A 68 5.73 2.53 9.90
C ILE A 68 5.36 1.62 11.08
N GLU A 69 4.69 0.49 10.86
CA GLU A 69 4.08 -0.32 11.94
C GLU A 69 5.07 -0.84 12.99
N ALA A 70 6.35 -1.01 12.64
CA ALA A 70 7.39 -1.43 13.57
C ALA A 70 7.79 -0.32 14.57
N GLY A 71 7.67 0.95 14.18
CA GLY A 71 8.12 2.12 14.97
C GLY A 71 7.01 3.08 15.40
N ALA A 72 5.76 2.83 15.01
CA ALA A 72 4.64 3.76 15.19
C ALA A 72 4.24 4.05 16.65
N ARG A 73 4.84 3.38 17.64
CA ARG A 73 4.53 3.60 19.08
C ARG A 73 5.38 4.71 19.72
N ALA A 74 6.49 5.11 19.11
CA ALA A 74 7.46 6.01 19.74
C ALA A 74 7.33 7.47 19.30
N GLU A 75 6.82 7.74 18.10
CA GLU A 75 6.80 9.09 17.50
C GLU A 75 5.74 9.23 16.40
N LEU A 76 5.42 10.47 16.03
CA LEU A 76 4.54 10.78 14.91
C LEU A 76 5.23 10.41 13.59
N LYS A 77 4.61 9.50 12.82
CA LYS A 77 5.18 8.99 11.55
C LYS A 77 4.46 9.48 10.30
N VAL A 78 3.18 9.81 10.39
CA VAL A 78 2.32 10.12 9.24
C VAL A 78 1.39 11.27 9.60
N LEU A 79 1.27 12.24 8.69
CA LEU A 79 0.30 13.33 8.75
C LEU A 79 -0.55 13.25 7.47
N TYR A 80 -1.87 13.26 7.63
CA TYR A 80 -2.84 13.28 6.54
C TYR A 80 -3.70 14.54 6.65
N ILE A 81 -3.90 15.24 5.54
CA ILE A 81 -4.57 16.54 5.45
C ILE A 81 -5.69 16.44 4.42
#